data_AF-A0A959L583-F1
#
_entry.id   AF-A0A959L583-F1
#
_cell.length_a   1.000
_cell.length_b   1.000
_cell.length_c   1.000
_cell.angle_alpha   90.00
_cell.angle_beta   90.00
_cell.angle_gamma   90.00
#
_symmetry.space_group_name_H-M   'P 1'
#
loop_
_entity.id
_entity.type
_entity.pdbx_description
1 polymer ?
#
loop_
_entity_poly.entity_id
_entity_poly.type
_entity_poly.pdbx_seq_one_letter_code
_entity_poly.pdbx_strand_id
1 'polypeptide(L)'
;MMENGDAKMSLSSESKRSFNRFLTIIILIMIFTGFIALWDNWGDDVVEETGLNETKRVALPDDVKIMLQPQSLLRFQKGAAHKILIQGSADVEIGPGKVSREISIETLDLTAKTKKGQFNVATGMEGTSIEVITGRIQVILKPLSAGGLFLDEGEQYQYKREKDL
;
A
#
# COMPACT_ATOMS: atom_id res chain seq x y z
N MET A 1 -63.43 3.89 -26.14
CA MET A 1 -62.15 3.19 -26.12
C MET A 1 -61.08 4.22 -25.81
N MET A 2 -60.59 4.23 -24.57
CA MET A 2 -59.55 5.14 -24.11
C MET A 2 -58.21 4.40 -24.16
N GLU A 3 -57.26 4.99 -24.87
CA GLU A 3 -55.90 4.51 -25.10
C GLU A 3 -55.01 5.02 -23.95
N ASN A 4 -54.59 4.13 -23.05
CA ASN A 4 -53.61 4.44 -22.01
C ASN A 4 -52.22 4.38 -22.62
N GLY A 5 -51.59 5.54 -22.79
CA GLY A 5 -50.20 5.67 -23.20
C GLY A 5 -49.26 5.39 -22.03
N ASP A 6 -48.62 4.22 -22.05
CA ASP A 6 -47.54 3.87 -21.12
C ASP A 6 -46.28 4.70 -21.44
N ALA A 7 -45.99 5.67 -20.58
CA ALA A 7 -44.73 6.41 -20.62
C ALA A 7 -43.58 5.52 -20.14
N LYS A 8 -42.87 4.89 -21.08
CA LYS A 8 -41.57 4.25 -20.82
C LYS A 8 -40.52 5.32 -20.55
N MET A 9 -40.20 5.55 -19.28
CA MET A 9 -38.99 6.27 -18.89
C MET A 9 -37.75 5.46 -19.29
N SER A 10 -37.14 5.80 -20.41
CA SER A 10 -35.80 5.33 -20.77
C SER A 10 -34.76 6.16 -20.02
N LEU A 11 -34.21 5.59 -18.94
CA LEU A 11 -33.03 6.16 -18.28
C LEU A 11 -31.82 6.02 -19.22
N SER A 12 -31.33 7.19 -19.67
CA SER A 12 -30.17 7.36 -20.54
C SER A 12 -28.93 6.63 -19.99
N SER A 13 -28.26 5.90 -20.87
CA SER A 13 -27.06 5.09 -20.60
C SER A 13 -25.81 5.91 -20.25
N GLU A 14 -25.81 7.23 -20.44
CA GLU A 14 -24.69 8.10 -20.07
C GLU A 14 -24.52 8.24 -18.55
N SER A 15 -25.62 8.15 -17.78
CA SER A 15 -25.60 8.23 -16.32
C SER A 15 -24.91 7.02 -15.66
N LYS A 16 -24.77 5.89 -16.35
CA LYS A 16 -24.15 4.68 -15.78
C LYS A 16 -22.62 4.76 -15.74
N ARG A 17 -21.99 5.53 -16.64
CA ARG A 17 -20.52 5.65 -16.67
C ARG A 17 -19.97 6.59 -15.60
N SER A 18 -20.70 7.64 -15.22
CA SER A 18 -20.31 8.53 -14.13
C SER A 18 -20.53 7.88 -12.76
N PHE A 19 -21.63 7.14 -12.59
CA PHE A 19 -21.96 6.47 -11.33
C PHE A 19 -20.92 5.41 -10.92
N ASN A 20 -20.40 4.65 -11.90
CA ASN A 20 -19.33 3.67 -11.64
C ASN A 20 -18.04 4.33 -11.15
N ARG A 21 -17.72 5.55 -11.60
CA ARG A 21 -16.53 6.28 -11.14
C ARG A 21 -16.70 6.79 -9.70
N PHE A 22 -17.89 7.27 -9.35
CA PHE A 22 -18.20 7.70 -7.98
C PHE A 22 -18.14 6.54 -6.98
N LEU A 23 -18.64 5.36 -7.36
CA LEU A 23 -18.62 4.18 -6.49
C LEU A 23 -17.18 3.72 -6.16
N THR A 24 -16.28 3.73 -7.15
CA THR A 24 -14.87 3.36 -6.94
C THR A 24 -14.15 4.32 -6.00
N ILE A 25 -14.42 5.63 -6.11
CA ILE A 25 -13.82 6.65 -5.24
C ILE A 25 -14.29 6.46 -3.79
N ILE A 26 -15.59 6.19 -3.58
CA ILE A 26 -16.15 5.98 -2.22
C ILE A 26 -15.58 4.72 -1.58
N ILE A 27 -15.40 3.63 -2.33
CA ILE A 27 -14.81 2.38 -1.82
C ILE A 27 -13.34 2.60 -1.45
N LEU A 28 -12.58 3.34 -2.28
CA LEU A 28 -11.20 3.73 -1.97
C LEU A 28 -11.13 4.53 -0.67
N ILE A 29 -12.02 5.52 -0.49
CA ILE A 29 -12.07 6.33 0.73
C ILE A 29 -12.46 5.48 1.96
N MET A 30 -13.43 4.56 1.85
CA MET A 30 -13.81 3.70 2.98
C MET A 30 -12.68 2.76 3.40
N ILE A 31 -12.00 2.11 2.44
CA ILE A 31 -10.84 1.26 2.71
C ILE A 31 -9.75 2.08 3.39
N PHE A 32 -9.53 3.32 2.94
CA PHE A 32 -8.54 4.24 3.49
C PHE A 32 -8.87 4.67 4.92
N THR A 33 -10.12 5.09 5.20
CA THR A 33 -10.54 5.50 6.55
C THR A 33 -10.57 4.34 7.54
N GLY A 34 -11.00 3.15 7.12
CA GLY A 34 -10.96 1.96 7.97
C GLY A 34 -9.54 1.52 8.30
N PHE A 35 -8.61 1.72 7.37
CA PHE A 35 -7.19 1.44 7.56
C PHE A 35 -6.51 2.42 8.53
N ILE A 36 -6.87 3.70 8.50
CA ILE A 36 -6.36 4.70 9.45
C ILE A 36 -6.84 4.41 10.88
N ALA A 37 -8.13 4.12 11.06
CA ALA A 37 -8.73 3.90 12.39
C ALA A 37 -8.18 2.66 13.13
N LEU A 38 -7.68 1.66 12.41
CA LEU A 38 -7.03 0.49 13.01
C LEU A 38 -5.62 0.77 13.56
N TRP A 39 -5.05 1.96 13.30
CA TRP A 39 -3.64 2.26 13.55
C TRP A 39 -3.38 3.53 14.40
N ASP A 40 -4.39 4.04 15.11
CA ASP A 40 -4.41 5.31 15.87
C ASP A 40 -3.45 5.44 17.07
N ASN A 41 -2.58 4.48 17.36
CA ASN A 41 -1.63 4.52 18.49
C ASN A 41 -0.22 5.02 18.13
N TRP A 42 -0.01 5.56 16.94
CA TRP A 42 1.26 6.10 16.49
C TRP A 42 1.19 7.63 16.59
N GLY A 43 2.07 8.25 17.41
CA GLY A 43 1.99 9.66 17.85
C GLY A 43 2.18 10.71 16.75
N ASP A 44 3.29 11.47 16.81
CA ASP A 44 3.63 12.49 15.79
C ASP A 44 4.01 11.81 14.46
N ASP A 45 2.99 11.44 13.68
CA ASP A 45 3.15 10.77 12.41
C ASP A 45 3.21 11.74 11.23
N VAL A 46 3.99 11.36 10.23
CA VAL A 46 4.00 11.99 8.91
C VAL A 46 3.29 11.05 7.95
N VAL A 47 2.32 11.58 7.22
CA VAL A 47 1.58 10.87 6.17
C VAL A 47 1.88 11.56 4.85
N GLU A 48 2.35 10.78 3.89
CA GLU A 48 2.63 11.22 2.54
C GLU A 48 1.77 10.40 1.58
N GLU A 49 1.04 11.07 0.69
CA GLU A 49 0.15 10.44 -0.28
C GLU A 49 0.47 10.89 -1.71
N THR A 50 0.12 10.06 -2.68
CA THR A 50 0.21 10.37 -4.11
C THR A 50 -1.15 10.25 -4.79
N GLY A 51 -1.48 11.23 -5.62
CA GLY A 51 -2.67 11.23 -6.46
C GLY A 51 -2.55 10.33 -7.71
N LEU A 52 -3.53 10.48 -8.60
CA LEU A 52 -3.53 9.84 -9.92
C LEU A 52 -2.37 10.37 -10.76
N ASN A 53 -1.53 9.46 -11.26
CA ASN A 53 -0.32 9.77 -12.05
C ASN A 53 0.75 10.59 -11.31
N GLU A 54 0.68 10.66 -9.98
CA GLU A 54 1.70 11.34 -9.18
C GLU A 54 2.70 10.33 -8.64
N THR A 55 3.98 10.64 -8.73
CA THR A 55 5.03 9.93 -8.00
C THR A 55 5.70 10.87 -7.02
N LYS A 56 6.11 10.35 -5.87
CA LYS A 56 6.70 11.17 -4.81
C LYS A 56 7.91 10.50 -4.20
N ARG A 57 9.04 11.19 -4.22
CA ARG A 57 10.26 10.75 -3.52
C ARG A 57 10.27 11.31 -2.10
N VAL A 58 10.33 10.42 -1.13
CA VAL A 58 10.43 10.74 0.30
C VAL A 58 11.80 10.29 0.79
N ALA A 59 12.58 11.22 1.33
CA ALA A 59 13.84 10.92 2.00
C ALA A 59 13.60 10.92 3.51
N LEU A 60 13.94 9.81 4.14
CA LEU A 60 13.79 9.56 5.57
C LEU A 60 15.16 9.64 6.26
N PRO A 61 15.20 9.74 7.60
CA PRO A 61 16.43 9.53 8.35
C PRO A 61 17.09 8.17 8.04
N ASP A 62 18.35 8.00 8.43
CA ASP A 62 19.10 6.74 8.29
C ASP A 62 19.30 6.26 6.83
N ASP A 63 19.45 7.18 5.89
CA ASP A 63 19.68 6.89 4.45
C ASP A 63 18.59 6.03 3.79
N VAL A 64 17.36 6.11 4.30
CA VAL A 64 16.19 5.47 3.70
C VAL A 64 15.55 6.41 2.68
N LYS A 65 15.36 5.94 1.46
CA LYS A 65 14.64 6.65 0.39
C LYS A 65 13.49 5.79 -0.10
N ILE A 66 12.33 6.42 -0.26
CA ILE A 66 11.13 5.75 -0.76
C ILE A 66 10.60 6.53 -1.95
N MET A 67 10.38 5.83 -3.06
CA MET A 67 9.66 6.36 -4.21
C MET A 67 8.24 5.81 -4.18
N LEU A 68 7.26 6.65 -3.86
CA LEU A 68 5.86 6.31 -3.95
C LEU A 68 5.39 6.38 -5.40
N GLN A 69 4.75 5.30 -5.84
CA GLN A 69 4.06 5.21 -7.11
C GLN A 69 2.68 5.89 -7.02
N PRO A 70 1.92 6.03 -8.12
CA PRO A 70 0.59 6.63 -8.07
C PRO A 70 -0.38 5.87 -7.17
N GLN A 71 -1.29 6.60 -6.51
CA GLN A 71 -2.29 6.05 -5.59
C GLN A 71 -1.71 5.27 -4.41
N SER A 72 -0.58 5.74 -3.91
CA SER A 72 0.12 5.15 -2.77
C SER A 72 0.07 6.06 -1.55
N LEU A 73 0.17 5.44 -0.38
CA LEU A 73 0.32 6.12 0.90
C LEU A 73 1.55 5.57 1.62
N LEU A 74 2.26 6.48 2.27
CA LEU A 74 3.34 6.23 3.20
C LEU A 74 2.99 6.85 4.54
N ARG A 75 3.16 6.10 5.62
CA ARG A 75 3.05 6.63 6.99
C ARG A 75 4.28 6.22 7.80
N PHE A 76 4.85 7.15 8.54
CA PHE A 76 6.00 6.89 9.39
C PHE A 76 6.03 7.85 10.57
N GLN A 77 6.73 7.46 11.64
CA GLN A 77 6.86 8.31 12.81
C GLN A 77 7.92 9.40 12.56
N LYS A 78 7.60 10.65 12.89
CA LYS A 78 8.53 11.77 12.72
C LYS A 78 9.83 11.53 13.49
N GLY A 79 10.97 11.67 12.81
CA GLY A 79 12.30 11.44 13.41
C GLY A 79 12.69 9.97 13.59
N ALA A 80 11.88 9.03 13.09
CA ALA A 80 12.12 7.60 13.23
C ALA A 80 11.81 6.86 11.91
N ALA A 81 12.85 6.37 11.23
CA ALA A 81 12.69 5.61 9.98
C ALA A 81 12.52 4.09 10.20
N HIS A 82 12.60 3.60 11.44
CA HIS A 82 12.66 2.15 11.73
C HIS A 82 11.34 1.40 11.47
N LYS A 83 10.21 2.11 11.42
CA LYS A 83 8.89 1.53 11.19
C LYS A 83 8.13 2.41 10.21
N ILE A 84 7.87 1.86 9.04
CA ILE A 84 7.29 2.57 7.91
C ILE A 84 6.13 1.74 7.41
N LEU A 85 5.00 2.38 7.16
CA LEU A 85 3.82 1.73 6.64
C LEU A 85 3.59 2.17 5.19
N ILE A 86 3.29 1.21 4.32
CA ILE A 86 3.05 1.43 2.90
C ILE A 86 1.72 0.79 2.47
N GLN A 87 0.94 1.58 1.74
CA GLN A 87 -0.23 1.15 0.98
C GLN A 87 -0.05 1.57 -0.49
N GLY A 88 -0.49 0.75 -1.44
CA GLY A 88 -0.20 0.93 -2.87
C GLY A 88 1.17 0.36 -3.24
N SER A 89 1.91 1.04 -4.09
CA SER A 89 3.22 0.60 -4.59
C SER A 89 4.34 1.59 -4.26
N ALA A 90 5.52 1.06 -3.94
CA ALA A 90 6.70 1.86 -3.64
C ALA A 90 8.01 1.13 -3.97
N ASP A 91 9.01 1.90 -4.38
CA ASP A 91 10.40 1.45 -4.47
C ASP A 91 11.14 1.92 -3.22
N VAL A 92 11.77 0.99 -2.50
CA VAL A 92 12.45 1.25 -1.23
C VAL A 92 13.94 1.04 -1.42
N GLU A 93 14.74 2.05 -1.07
CA GLU A 93 16.21 2.01 -1.08
C GLU A 93 16.71 2.32 0.33
N ILE A 94 17.45 1.40 0.92
CA ILE A 94 18.08 1.55 2.23
C ILE A 94 19.59 1.48 2.01
N GLY A 95 20.24 2.65 2.13
CA GLY A 95 21.66 2.80 1.89
C GLY A 95 22.53 1.98 2.85
N PRO A 96 23.84 1.84 2.56
CA PRO A 96 24.80 1.18 3.44
C PRO A 96 25.15 1.99 4.71
N GLY A 97 24.42 3.08 4.98
CA GLY A 97 24.66 4.02 6.07
C GLY A 97 24.60 3.39 7.46
N LYS A 98 24.76 4.22 8.49
CA LYS A 98 24.74 3.80 9.91
C LYS A 98 23.32 3.46 10.39
N VAL A 99 22.58 2.64 9.66
CA VAL A 99 21.30 2.11 10.13
C VAL A 99 21.59 1.18 11.30
N SER A 100 21.54 1.75 12.51
CA SER A 100 21.84 1.02 13.75
C SER A 100 20.76 -0.01 14.07
N ARG A 101 19.58 0.14 13.46
CA ARG A 101 18.37 -0.65 13.69
C ARG A 101 17.88 -1.26 12.38
N GLU A 102 17.11 -2.32 12.51
CA GLU A 102 16.42 -2.90 11.36
C GLU A 102 15.24 -1.99 10.97
N ILE A 103 15.10 -1.75 9.67
CA ILE A 103 13.95 -1.05 9.10
C ILE A 103 12.85 -2.07 8.86
N SER A 104 11.65 -1.78 9.34
CA SER A 104 10.45 -2.58 9.11
C SER A 104 9.49 -1.82 8.19
N ILE A 105 9.30 -2.32 6.98
CA ILE A 105 8.25 -1.89 6.06
C ILE A 105 7.02 -2.75 6.30
N GLU A 106 5.97 -2.16 6.83
CA GLU A 106 4.70 -2.79 7.09
C GLU A 106 3.70 -2.52 5.99
N THR A 107 2.99 -3.57 5.60
CA THR A 107 1.79 -3.50 4.77
C THR A 107 0.62 -4.07 5.58
N LEU A 108 -0.55 -4.14 4.96
CA LEU A 108 -1.71 -4.84 5.51
C LEU A 108 -1.40 -6.33 5.76
N ASP A 109 -0.72 -6.96 4.79
CA ASP A 109 -0.62 -8.42 4.73
C ASP A 109 0.69 -8.96 5.33
N LEU A 110 1.76 -8.16 5.31
CA LEU A 110 3.10 -8.61 5.68
C LEU A 110 3.97 -7.48 6.24
N THR A 111 5.10 -7.88 6.82
CA THR A 111 6.19 -7.01 7.25
C THR A 111 7.47 -7.43 6.55
N ALA A 112 8.11 -6.52 5.83
CA ALA A 112 9.45 -6.69 5.29
C ALA A 112 10.47 -6.05 6.23
N LYS A 113 11.52 -6.77 6.60
CA LYS A 113 12.57 -6.31 7.51
C LYS A 113 13.92 -6.41 6.86
N THR A 114 14.71 -5.34 6.92
CA THR A 114 16.10 -5.35 6.47
C THR A 114 16.89 -4.18 7.06
N LYS A 115 18.23 -4.26 6.97
CA LYS A 115 19.15 -3.18 7.37
C LYS A 115 19.71 -2.38 6.18
N LYS A 116 19.69 -2.97 4.98
CA LYS A 116 20.22 -2.39 3.75
C LYS A 116 19.69 -3.15 2.54
N GLY A 117 19.65 -2.50 1.39
CA GLY A 117 19.25 -3.10 0.13
C GLY A 117 18.19 -2.27 -0.58
N GLN A 118 17.70 -2.81 -1.68
CA GLN A 118 16.69 -2.18 -2.51
C GLN A 118 15.63 -3.20 -2.88
N PHE A 119 14.37 -2.80 -2.83
CA PHE A 119 13.25 -3.68 -3.16
C PHE A 119 12.00 -2.90 -3.54
N ASN A 120 11.15 -3.55 -4.32
CA ASN A 120 9.83 -3.06 -4.65
C ASN A 120 8.81 -3.71 -3.73
N VAL A 121 7.83 -2.94 -3.28
CA VAL A 121 6.65 -3.45 -2.59
C VAL A 121 5.41 -2.95 -3.31
N ALA A 122 4.46 -3.84 -3.56
CA ALA A 122 3.16 -3.49 -4.11
C ALA A 122 2.07 -4.21 -3.34
N THR A 123 1.11 -3.47 -2.81
CA THR A 123 -0.08 -3.99 -2.15
C THR A 123 -1.33 -3.52 -2.87
N GLY A 124 -2.28 -4.43 -3.04
CA GLY A 124 -3.51 -4.20 -3.77
C GLY A 124 -4.66 -5.01 -3.19
N MET A 125 -5.74 -5.17 -3.97
CA MET A 125 -6.89 -5.94 -3.52
C MET A 125 -6.59 -7.45 -3.41
N GLU A 126 -5.70 -7.97 -4.25
CA GLU A 126 -5.41 -9.41 -4.33
C GLU A 126 -4.35 -9.87 -3.32
N GLY A 127 -3.64 -8.95 -2.68
CA GLY A 127 -2.59 -9.26 -1.71
C GLY A 127 -1.39 -8.31 -1.86
N THR A 128 -0.20 -8.81 -1.53
CA THR A 128 1.02 -8.02 -1.49
C THR A 128 2.17 -8.78 -2.16
N SER A 129 2.96 -8.09 -2.98
CA SER A 129 4.18 -8.61 -3.59
C SER A 129 5.41 -7.82 -3.15
N ILE A 130 6.52 -8.52 -2.95
CA ILE A 130 7.85 -7.97 -2.70
C ILE A 130 8.82 -8.55 -3.71
N GLU A 131 9.63 -7.71 -4.33
CA GLU A 131 10.72 -8.09 -5.23
C GLU A 131 12.02 -7.47 -4.73
N VAL A 132 13.03 -8.29 -4.49
CA VAL A 132 14.34 -7.84 -3.98
C VAL A 132 15.26 -7.51 -5.14
N ILE A 133 15.64 -6.24 -5.26
CA ILE A 133 16.58 -5.77 -6.27
C ILE A 133 18.02 -5.95 -5.80
N THR A 134 18.31 -5.64 -4.52
CA THR A 134 19.61 -5.88 -3.90
C THR A 134 19.47 -6.17 -2.41
N GLY A 135 20.41 -6.92 -1.84
CA GLY A 135 20.46 -7.22 -0.41
C GLY A 135 19.66 -8.45 -0.02
N ARG A 136 19.26 -8.51 1.26
CA ARG A 136 18.47 -9.62 1.82
C ARG A 136 17.34 -9.06 2.68
N ILE A 137 16.15 -9.60 2.51
CA ILE A 137 14.93 -9.11 3.17
C ILE A 137 14.22 -10.26 3.86
N GLN A 138 13.85 -10.06 5.12
CA GLN A 138 12.98 -10.99 5.83
C GLN A 138 11.52 -10.56 5.65
N VAL A 139 10.69 -11.42 5.08
CA VAL A 139 9.25 -11.23 4.92
C VAL A 139 8.50 -12.05 5.96
N ILE A 140 7.64 -11.39 6.73
CA ILE A 140 6.83 -12.00 7.80
C ILE A 140 5.36 -11.72 7.48
N LEU A 141 4.56 -12.78 7.28
CA LEU A 141 3.13 -12.66 7.03
C LEU A 141 2.38 -12.24 8.31
N LYS A 142 1.31 -11.45 8.18
CA LYS A 142 0.38 -11.12 9.27
C LYS A 142 -0.89 -11.99 9.14
N PRO A 143 -1.50 -12.47 10.25
CA PRO A 143 -1.07 -12.38 11.64
C PRO A 143 -0.04 -13.46 12.07
N LEU A 144 0.33 -14.36 11.17
CA LEU A 144 1.21 -15.51 11.44
C LEU A 144 2.64 -15.06 11.79
N SER A 145 2.92 -14.93 13.09
CA SER A 145 4.24 -14.49 13.59
C SER A 145 5.30 -15.61 13.61
N ALA A 146 4.98 -16.82 13.15
CA ALA A 146 5.87 -17.98 13.23
C ALA A 146 6.71 -18.13 11.96
N GLY A 147 7.93 -17.58 12.00
CA GLY A 147 8.93 -17.71 10.95
C GLY A 147 8.80 -16.67 9.84
N GLY A 148 9.92 -16.05 9.49
CA GLY A 148 10.01 -15.17 8.31
C GLY A 148 10.67 -15.90 7.16
N LEU A 149 10.18 -15.65 5.94
CA LEU A 149 10.84 -16.06 4.70
C LEU A 149 11.96 -15.07 4.41
N PHE A 150 13.18 -15.55 4.16
CA PHE A 150 14.25 -14.69 3.66
C PHE A 150 14.22 -14.70 2.14
N LEU A 151 14.26 -13.51 1.56
CA LEU A 151 14.42 -13.28 0.14
C LEU A 151 15.81 -12.68 -0.10
N ASP A 152 16.53 -13.28 -1.03
CA ASP A 152 17.82 -12.82 -1.54
C ASP A 152 17.64 -11.98 -2.82
N GLU A 153 18.75 -11.41 -3.30
CA GLU A 153 18.78 -10.61 -4.50
C GLU A 153 18.21 -11.34 -5.72
N GLY A 154 17.29 -10.67 -6.43
CA GLY A 154 16.57 -11.22 -7.58
C GLY A 154 15.37 -12.10 -7.21
N GLU A 155 15.13 -12.37 -5.93
CA GLU A 155 13.98 -13.15 -5.50
C GLU A 155 12.72 -12.29 -5.33
N GLN A 156 11.58 -12.92 -5.60
CA GLN A 156 10.26 -12.32 -5.45
C GLN A 156 9.37 -13.21 -4.60
N TYR A 157 8.56 -12.58 -3.76
CA TYR A 157 7.48 -13.22 -3.02
C TYR A 157 6.16 -12.54 -3.31
N GLN A 158 5.11 -13.33 -3.52
CA GLN A 158 3.75 -12.83 -3.68
C GLN A 158 2.82 -13.55 -2.71
N TYR A 159 2.25 -12.78 -1.79
CA TYR A 159 1.15 -13.21 -0.97
C TYR A 159 -0.18 -12.89 -1.67
N LYS A 160 -1.09 -13.88 -1.70
CA LYS A 160 -2.45 -13.71 -2.18
C LYS A 160 -3.41 -13.82 -1.01
N ARG A 161 -4.29 -12.82 -0.84
CA ARG A 161 -5.42 -12.92 0.09
C ARG A 161 -6.40 -13.93 -0.48
N GLU A 162 -6.70 -14.97 0.29
CA GLU A 162 -7.85 -15.79 0.00
C GLU A 162 -9.11 -14.94 0.19
N LYS A 163 -10.06 -15.04 -0.75
CA LYS A 163 -11.38 -14.46 -0.56
C LYS A 163 -12.08 -15.29 0.50
N ASP A 164 -12.07 -14.83 1.74
CA ASP A 164 -13.07 -15.26 2.69
C ASP A 164 -14.44 -14.85 2.13
N LEU A 165 -15.17 -15.83 1.59
CA LEU A 165 -16.55 -15.73 1.09
C LEU A 165 -17.54 -15.76 2.25
#